data_AF-A0A2V8MKB3-F1
#
_entry.id   AF-A0A2V8MKB3-F1
#
_cell.length_a   1.000
_cell.length_b   1.000
_cell.length_c   1.000
_cell.angle_alpha   90.00
_cell.angle_beta   90.00
_cell.angle_gamma   90.00
#
_symmetry.space_group_name_H-M   'P 1'
#
loop_
_entity.id
_entity.type
_entity.pdbx_description
1 polymer ?
#
loop_
_entity_poly.entity_id
_entity_poly.type
_entity_poly.pdbx_seq_one_letter_code
_entity_poly.pdbx_strand_id
1 'polypeptide(L)'
;MKGILKWPLIVAAAVVVLRVVVEQSGAPNSVSNIISVVALHLVIVPLYFAIRIAKSGLMHPYVTQVKLVALYVVLTRAMVLPTYWLARIYGWSQPRFAGLSGPDVSPLTGYIIVPFATAAVWIIASTVVGTVLGSIVIAVIGRSATKPAAAVDHEARS
;
A
#
# COMPACT_ATOMS: atom_id res chain seq x y z
N MET A 1 -1.24 -13.52 -10.88
CA MET A 1 -1.09 -12.72 -9.63
C MET A 1 0.32 -12.79 -9.02
N LYS A 2 0.94 -13.98 -8.83
CA LYS A 2 2.26 -14.13 -8.18
C LYS A 2 3.36 -13.19 -8.70
N GLY A 3 3.54 -13.10 -10.03
CA GLY A 3 4.56 -12.23 -10.63
C GLY A 3 4.28 -10.72 -10.58
N ILE A 4 3.05 -10.32 -10.25
CA ILE A 4 2.66 -8.91 -10.09
C ILE A 4 2.93 -8.44 -8.66
N LEU A 5 2.71 -9.30 -7.67
CA LEU A 5 2.85 -8.97 -6.26
C LEU A 5 4.28 -9.10 -5.72
N LYS A 6 5.12 -9.98 -6.30
CA LYS A 6 6.45 -10.28 -5.77
C LYS A 6 7.31 -9.03 -5.55
N TRP A 7 7.49 -8.22 -6.58
CA TRP A 7 8.35 -7.03 -6.50
C TRP A 7 7.82 -5.97 -5.52
N PRO A 8 6.53 -5.58 -5.58
CA PRO A 8 5.96 -4.67 -4.58
C PRO A 8 6.12 -5.16 -3.13
N LEU A 9 5.98 -6.46 -2.88
CA LEU A 9 6.16 -7.03 -1.54
C LEU A 9 7.61 -6.99 -1.07
N ILE A 10 8.58 -7.24 -1.95
CA ILE A 10 10.01 -7.12 -1.63
C ILE A 10 10.35 -5.68 -1.27
N VAL A 11 9.90 -4.72 -2.09
CA VAL A 11 10.11 -3.29 -1.83
C VAL A 11 9.44 -2.89 -0.52
N ALA A 12 8.22 -3.34 -0.28
CA ALA A 12 7.51 -3.08 0.96
C ALA A 12 8.26 -3.61 2.20
N ALA A 13 8.76 -4.85 2.13
CA ALA A 13 9.54 -5.44 3.21
C ALA A 13 10.82 -4.62 3.48
N ALA A 14 11.55 -4.24 2.43
CA ALA A 14 12.75 -3.42 2.54
C ALA A 14 12.44 -2.05 3.19
N VAL A 15 11.35 -1.39 2.77
CA VAL A 15 10.93 -0.10 3.34
C VAL A 15 10.50 -0.23 4.80
N VAL A 16 9.81 -1.31 5.18
CA VAL A 16 9.44 -1.57 6.58
C VAL A 16 10.69 -1.70 7.46
N VAL A 17 11.67 -2.50 7.03
CA VAL A 17 12.93 -2.69 7.77
C VAL A 17 13.72 -1.39 7.83
N LEU A 18 13.93 -0.72 6.69
CA LEU A 18 14.68 0.54 6.62
C LEU A 18 14.06 1.60 7.53
N ARG A 19 12.73 1.70 7.52
CA ARG A 19 12.01 2.64 8.38
C ARG A 19 12.27 2.37 9.86
N VAL A 20 12.23 1.11 10.28
CA VAL A 20 12.56 0.75 11.67
C VAL A 20 14.00 1.17 12.00
N VAL A 21 14.97 0.85 11.14
CA VAL A 21 16.39 1.21 11.37
C VAL A 21 16.57 2.73 11.51
N VAL A 22 15.99 3.51 10.60
CA VAL A 22 16.07 4.98 10.61
C VAL A 22 15.40 5.58 11.85
N GLU A 23 14.26 5.04 12.26
CA GLU A 23 13.57 5.50 13.47
C GLU A 23 14.33 5.14 14.75
N GLN A 24 15.03 4.01 14.79
CA GLN A 24 15.85 3.61 15.93
C GLN A 24 17.21 4.32 15.95
N SER A 25 17.69 4.88 14.82
CA SER A 25 18.90 5.70 14.79
C SER A 25 18.67 7.15 15.24
N GLY A 26 17.49 7.49 15.76
CA GLY A 26 17.16 8.83 16.24
C GLY A 26 16.90 9.86 15.14
N ALA A 27 16.61 9.42 13.91
CA ALA A 27 16.33 10.34 12.82
C ALA A 27 15.07 11.18 13.12
N PRO A 28 15.03 12.47 12.71
CA PRO A 28 13.86 13.31 12.88
C PRO A 28 12.60 12.68 12.26
N ASN A 29 11.45 12.84 12.91
CA ASN A 29 10.17 12.31 12.45
C ASN A 29 9.83 12.71 11.00
N SER A 30 10.35 13.84 10.53
CA SER A 30 10.20 14.27 9.13
C SER A 30 10.88 13.33 8.13
N VAL A 31 12.04 12.77 8.47
CA VAL A 31 12.79 11.83 7.61
C VAL A 31 12.12 10.46 7.60
N SER A 32 11.65 9.97 8.75
CA SER A 32 10.90 8.71 8.82
C SER A 32 9.50 8.81 8.17
N ASN A 33 8.89 9.99 8.15
CA ASN A 33 7.66 10.28 7.42
C ASN A 33 7.86 10.49 5.90
N ILE A 34 9.06 10.86 5.43
CA ILE A 34 9.36 10.87 3.99
C ILE A 34 9.56 9.43 3.47
N ILE A 35 10.17 8.55 4.29
CA ILE A 35 10.18 7.09 4.08
C ILE A 35 8.82 6.49 4.51
N SER A 36 7.73 7.25 4.39
CA SER A 36 6.43 6.75 4.77
C SER A 36 5.94 5.75 3.74
N VAL A 37 5.96 4.50 4.20
CA VAL A 37 5.13 3.37 3.76
C VAL A 37 3.77 3.82 3.21
N VAL A 38 3.16 4.88 3.75
CA VAL A 38 1.89 5.45 3.29
C VAL A 38 1.93 5.83 1.80
N ALA A 39 2.93 6.55 1.31
CA ALA A 39 2.99 6.92 -0.13
C ALA A 39 3.15 5.67 -1.02
N LEU A 40 3.95 4.70 -0.55
CA LEU A 40 4.15 3.44 -1.25
C LEU A 40 2.83 2.64 -1.37
N HIS A 41 2.04 2.60 -0.30
CA HIS A 41 0.83 1.77 -0.21
C HIS A 41 -0.43 2.47 -0.72
N LEU A 42 -0.52 3.78 -0.57
CA LEU A 42 -1.69 4.56 -1.00
C LEU A 42 -1.61 4.91 -2.48
N VAL A 43 -0.42 5.14 -3.02
CA VAL A 43 -0.27 5.74 -4.36
C VAL A 43 0.58 4.86 -5.27
N ILE A 44 1.84 4.62 -4.93
CA ILE A 44 2.80 4.02 -5.89
C ILE A 44 2.38 2.61 -6.33
N VAL A 45 2.12 1.72 -5.37
CA VAL A 45 1.81 0.32 -5.69
C VAL A 45 0.42 0.15 -6.33
N PRO A 46 -0.66 0.81 -5.85
CA PRO A 46 -1.94 0.78 -6.54
C PRO A 46 -1.87 1.28 -7.98
N LEU A 47 -1.10 2.35 -8.25
CA LEU A 47 -0.87 2.84 -9.61
C LEU A 47 -0.08 1.84 -10.46
N TYR A 48 0.95 1.22 -9.91
CA TYR A 48 1.71 0.16 -10.59
C TYR A 48 0.79 -1.00 -11.02
N PHE A 49 -0.09 -1.46 -10.12
CA PHE A 49 -1.07 -2.49 -10.47
C PHE A 49 -2.03 -2.01 -11.56
N ALA A 50 -2.55 -0.80 -11.43
CA ALA A 50 -3.53 -0.25 -12.37
C ALA A 50 -2.96 -0.13 -13.79
N ILE A 51 -1.75 0.41 -13.93
CA ILE A 51 -1.07 0.54 -15.22
C ILE A 51 -0.80 -0.84 -15.83
N ARG A 52 -0.32 -1.79 -15.03
CA ARG A 52 -0.01 -3.14 -15.51
C ARG A 52 -1.28 -3.89 -15.95
N ILE A 53 -2.36 -3.75 -15.19
CA ILE A 53 -3.66 -4.34 -15.53
C ILE A 53 -4.22 -3.70 -16.80
N ALA A 54 -4.22 -2.37 -16.90
CA ALA A 54 -4.74 -1.66 -18.05
C ALA A 54 -4.03 -2.07 -19.36
N LYS A 55 -2.72 -2.32 -19.31
CA LYS A 55 -1.93 -2.77 -20.45
C LYS A 55 -2.06 -4.27 -20.77
N SER A 56 -2.63 -5.07 -19.87
CA SER A 56 -2.67 -6.54 -20.00
C SER A 56 -3.93 -7.11 -20.66
N GLY A 57 -4.93 -6.27 -20.98
CA GLY A 57 -6.16 -6.72 -21.66
C GLY A 57 -7.01 -7.72 -20.87
N LEU A 58 -6.87 -7.77 -19.54
CA LEU A 58 -7.60 -8.71 -18.70
C LEU A 58 -9.12 -8.48 -18.76
N MET A 59 -9.89 -9.57 -18.80
CA MET A 59 -11.36 -9.57 -18.91
C MET A 59 -12.08 -8.87 -17.73
N HIS A 60 -11.48 -8.83 -16.54
CA HIS A 60 -12.06 -8.18 -15.34
C HIS A 60 -11.02 -7.29 -14.63
N PRO A 61 -10.67 -6.13 -15.20
CA PRO A 61 -9.54 -5.33 -14.73
C PRO A 61 -9.80 -4.71 -13.36
N TYR A 62 -11.02 -4.23 -13.09
CA TYR A 62 -11.38 -3.62 -11.81
C TYR A 62 -11.41 -4.63 -10.65
N VAL A 63 -12.02 -5.80 -10.85
CA VAL A 63 -12.04 -6.87 -9.83
C VAL A 63 -10.62 -7.36 -9.55
N THR A 64 -9.79 -7.47 -10.57
CA THR A 64 -8.38 -7.87 -10.42
C THR A 64 -7.59 -6.82 -9.65
N GLN A 65 -7.83 -5.53 -9.90
CA GLN A 65 -7.21 -4.41 -9.17
C GLN A 65 -7.56 -4.49 -7.68
N VAL A 66 -8.84 -4.64 -7.33
CA VAL A 66 -9.29 -4.75 -5.93
C VAL A 66 -8.60 -5.92 -5.23
N LYS A 67 -8.60 -7.11 -5.85
CA LYS A 67 -7.96 -8.31 -5.27
C LYS A 67 -6.46 -8.11 -5.05
N LEU A 68 -5.76 -7.49 -6.00
CA LEU A 68 -4.32 -7.25 -5.90
C LEU A 68 -3.99 -6.22 -4.83
N VAL A 69 -4.72 -5.10 -4.77
CA VAL A 69 -4.54 -4.07 -3.75
C VAL A 69 -4.84 -4.64 -2.36
N ALA A 70 -5.99 -5.30 -2.18
CA ALA A 70 -6.36 -5.88 -0.89
C ALA A 70 -5.32 -6.90 -0.40
N LEU A 71 -4.90 -7.83 -1.27
CA LEU A 71 -3.91 -8.84 -0.91
C LEU A 71 -2.55 -8.22 -0.59
N TYR A 72 -2.10 -7.24 -1.38
CA TYR A 72 -0.86 -6.51 -1.12
C TYR A 72 -0.88 -5.82 0.25
N VAL A 73 -1.94 -5.07 0.53
CA VAL A 73 -2.06 -4.30 1.78
C VAL A 73 -2.12 -5.23 3.00
N VAL A 74 -2.89 -6.32 2.94
CA VAL A 74 -2.95 -7.32 4.02
C VAL A 74 -1.57 -7.93 4.28
N LEU A 75 -0.87 -8.35 3.22
CA LEU A 75 0.45 -8.96 3.36
C LEU A 75 1.47 -7.98 3.93
N THR A 76 1.48 -6.72 3.49
CA THR A 76 2.42 -5.76 4.10
C THR A 76 2.05 -5.43 5.53
N ARG A 77 0.76 -5.40 5.90
CA ARG A 77 0.39 -5.19 7.30
C ARG A 77 0.80 -6.36 8.18
N ALA A 78 0.74 -7.59 7.67
CA ALA A 78 1.33 -8.75 8.34
C ALA A 78 2.85 -8.59 8.54
N MET A 79 3.58 -7.99 7.59
CA MET A 79 5.02 -7.69 7.75
C MET A 79 5.28 -6.58 8.79
N VAL A 80 4.34 -5.64 8.97
CA VAL A 80 4.45 -4.55 9.93
C VAL A 80 4.12 -4.99 11.36
N LEU A 81 3.22 -5.96 11.56
CA LEU A 81 2.81 -6.43 12.89
C LEU A 81 3.99 -6.83 13.81
N PRO A 82 5.00 -7.60 13.36
CA PRO A 82 6.19 -7.90 14.16
C PRO A 82 6.88 -6.65 14.72
N THR A 83 6.87 -5.53 13.99
CA THR A 83 7.47 -4.28 14.47
C THR A 83 6.71 -3.68 15.65
N TYR A 84 5.40 -3.89 15.75
CA TYR A 84 4.59 -3.47 16.91
C TYR A 84 4.88 -4.34 18.14
N TRP A 85 5.06 -5.65 17.93
CA TRP A 85 5.44 -6.55 19.02
C TRP A 85 6.86 -6.25 19.53
N LEU A 86 7.80 -5.99 18.62
CA LEU A 86 9.16 -5.56 19.01
C LEU A 86 9.11 -4.20 19.74
N ALA A 87 8.29 -3.25 19.27
CA ALA A 87 8.09 -1.97 19.94
C ALA A 87 7.60 -2.15 21.39
N ARG A 88 6.68 -3.10 21.62
CA ARG A 88 6.19 -3.43 22.97
C ARG A 88 7.27 -4.03 23.87
N ILE A 89 8.07 -4.93 23.33
CA ILE A 89 9.14 -5.64 24.05
C ILE A 89 10.27 -4.68 24.43
N TYR A 90 10.67 -3.81 23.49
CA TYR A 90 11.80 -2.90 23.67
C TYR A 90 11.41 -1.50 24.18
N GLY A 91 10.13 -1.24 24.40
CA GLY A 91 9.66 0.04 24.94
C GLY A 91 9.89 1.24 24.00
N TRP A 92 9.77 1.02 22.69
CA TRP A 92 9.99 2.04 21.67
C TRP A 92 9.02 3.23 21.82
N SER A 93 9.56 4.46 21.74
CA SER A 93 8.82 5.71 22.03
C SER A 93 8.28 6.44 20.79
N GLN A 94 8.45 5.87 19.60
CA GLN A 94 8.03 6.54 18.37
C GLN A 94 6.50 6.73 18.31
N PRO A 95 5.99 7.84 17.74
CA PRO A 95 4.55 8.17 17.78
C PRO A 95 3.61 7.10 17.22
N ARG A 96 4.05 6.33 16.22
CA ARG A 96 3.25 5.24 15.63
C ARG A 96 3.02 4.05 16.57
N PHE A 97 3.78 3.99 17.66
CA PHE A 97 3.72 2.97 18.71
C PHE A 97 3.00 3.47 19.97
N ALA A 98 2.40 4.67 19.92
CA ALA A 98 1.63 5.22 21.03
C ALA A 98 0.53 4.25 21.49
N GLY A 99 0.41 4.09 22.81
CA GLY A 99 -0.57 3.18 23.41
C GLY A 99 -0.17 1.70 23.41
N LEU A 100 1.03 1.33 22.91
CA LEU A 100 1.52 -0.05 23.01
C LEU A 100 2.09 -0.38 24.38
N SER A 101 2.82 0.55 24.99
CA SER A 101 3.57 0.33 26.23
C SER A 101 3.23 1.39 27.28
N GLY A 102 3.31 1.00 28.55
CA GLY A 102 3.03 1.87 29.69
C GLY A 102 2.61 1.06 30.92
N PRO A 103 2.63 1.67 32.12
CA PRO A 103 2.22 1.01 33.37
C PRO A 103 0.75 0.54 33.32
N ASP A 104 -0.10 1.30 32.63
CA ASP A 104 -1.55 1.08 32.58
C ASP A 104 -2.00 0.27 31.35
N VAL A 105 -1.07 -0.18 30.50
CA VAL A 105 -1.39 -0.89 29.25
C VAL A 105 -1.39 -2.40 29.48
N SER A 106 -2.58 -3.00 29.42
CA SER A 106 -2.73 -4.45 29.54
C SER A 106 -2.05 -5.22 28.40
N PRO A 107 -1.60 -6.48 28.62
CA PRO A 107 -1.01 -7.30 27.57
C PRO A 107 -1.91 -7.49 26.35
N LEU A 108 -3.22 -7.64 26.56
CA LEU A 108 -4.21 -7.73 25.49
C LEU A 108 -4.21 -6.47 24.62
N THR A 109 -4.14 -5.30 25.24
CA THR A 109 -4.13 -4.01 24.53
C THR A 109 -2.86 -3.85 23.70
N GLY A 110 -1.69 -4.10 24.31
CA GLY A 110 -0.39 -3.88 23.68
C GLY A 110 -0.01 -4.91 22.61
N TYR A 111 -0.39 -6.18 22.75
CA TYR A 111 -0.04 -7.22 21.76
C TYR A 111 -1.10 -7.44 20.68
N ILE A 112 -2.38 -7.20 20.99
CA ILE A 112 -3.49 -7.56 20.12
C ILE A 112 -4.28 -6.32 19.68
N ILE A 113 -4.90 -5.59 20.60
CA ILE A 113 -5.88 -4.56 20.21
C ILE A 113 -5.20 -3.46 19.38
N VAL A 114 -4.13 -2.84 19.88
CA VAL A 114 -3.49 -1.72 19.17
C VAL A 114 -2.88 -2.16 17.82
N PRO A 115 -2.09 -3.25 17.73
CA PRO A 115 -1.53 -3.68 16.44
C PRO A 115 -2.60 -4.05 15.41
N PHE A 116 -3.62 -4.82 15.79
CA PHE A 116 -4.65 -5.27 14.84
C PHE A 116 -5.66 -4.18 14.50
N ALA A 117 -6.03 -3.31 15.44
CA ALA A 117 -6.88 -2.15 15.14
C ALA A 117 -6.18 -1.20 14.18
N THR A 118 -4.91 -0.90 14.43
CA THR A 118 -4.10 -0.08 13.52
C THR A 118 -3.98 -0.73 12.15
N ALA A 119 -3.71 -2.04 12.09
CA ALA A 119 -3.68 -2.78 10.84
C ALA A 119 -5.02 -2.68 10.09
N ALA A 120 -6.15 -2.92 10.76
CA ALA A 120 -7.48 -2.88 10.16
C ALA A 120 -7.82 -1.50 9.56
N VAL A 121 -7.61 -0.42 10.32
CA VAL A 121 -7.84 0.95 9.84
C VAL A 121 -7.07 1.22 8.56
N TRP A 122 -5.79 0.85 8.54
CA TRP A 122 -4.96 1.07 7.37
C TRP A 122 -5.25 0.11 6.21
N ILE A 123 -5.67 -1.12 6.48
CA ILE A 123 -6.11 -2.05 5.43
C ILE A 123 -7.29 -1.44 4.69
N ILE A 124 -8.29 -0.97 5.42
CA ILE A 124 -9.49 -0.36 4.86
C ILE A 124 -9.11 0.90 4.08
N ALA A 125 -8.38 1.84 4.70
CA ALA A 125 -7.99 3.10 4.06
C ALA A 125 -7.18 2.87 2.77
N SER A 126 -6.15 2.02 2.80
CA SER A 126 -5.33 1.73 1.62
C SER A 126 -6.10 1.00 0.52
N THR A 127 -7.01 0.09 0.89
CA THR A 127 -7.81 -0.64 -0.11
C THR A 127 -8.78 0.30 -0.82
N VAL A 128 -9.46 1.18 -0.08
CA VAL A 128 -10.37 2.17 -0.65
C VAL A 128 -9.61 3.12 -1.57
N VAL A 129 -8.57 3.78 -1.07
CA VAL A 129 -7.79 4.77 -1.84
C VAL A 129 -7.14 4.12 -3.07
N GLY A 130 -6.49 2.97 -2.90
CA GLY A 130 -5.81 2.28 -4.00
C GLY A 130 -6.76 1.75 -5.07
N THR A 131 -7.98 1.35 -4.68
CA THR A 131 -9.02 0.93 -5.62
C THR A 131 -9.57 2.12 -6.40
N VAL A 132 -9.87 3.23 -5.73
CA VAL A 132 -10.38 4.45 -6.39
C VAL A 132 -9.37 4.97 -7.39
N LEU A 133 -8.12 5.17 -6.96
CA LEU A 133 -7.04 5.65 -7.84
C LEU A 133 -6.79 4.68 -9.00
N GLY A 134 -6.73 3.38 -8.72
CA GLY A 134 -6.50 2.38 -9.75
C GLY A 134 -7.60 2.32 -10.79
N SER A 135 -8.86 2.48 -10.36
CA SER A 135 -10.02 2.50 -11.27
C SER A 135 -9.98 3.71 -12.21
N ILE A 136 -9.60 4.89 -11.70
CA ILE A 136 -9.41 6.09 -12.52
C ILE A 136 -8.34 5.83 -13.60
N VAL A 137 -7.19 5.28 -13.21
CA VAL A 137 -6.10 5.00 -14.15
C VAL A 137 -6.50 3.97 -15.22
N ILE A 138 -7.17 2.89 -14.83
CA ILE A 138 -7.68 1.88 -15.78
C ILE A 138 -8.65 2.53 -16.77
N ALA A 139 -9.56 3.39 -16.31
CA ALA A 139 -10.51 4.09 -17.17
C ALA A 139 -9.82 5.06 -18.14
N VAL A 140 -8.83 5.83 -17.68
CA VAL A 140 -8.08 6.78 -18.53
C VAL A 140 -7.30 6.04 -19.61
N ILE A 141 -6.55 5.00 -19.24
CA ILE A 141 -5.74 4.24 -20.21
C ILE A 141 -6.62 3.46 -21.19
N GLY A 142 -7.71 2.85 -20.72
CA GLY A 142 -8.66 2.12 -21.58
C GLY A 142 -9.36 3.03 -22.61
N ARG A 143 -9.66 4.27 -22.25
CA ARG A 143 -10.20 5.29 -23.18
C ARG A 143 -9.17 5.73 -24.22
N SER A 144 -7.90 5.89 -23.84
CA SER A 144 -6.85 6.25 -24.79
C SER A 144 -6.55 5.14 -25.80
N ALA A 145 -6.65 3.86 -25.39
CA ALA A 145 -6.45 2.72 -26.27
C ALA A 145 -7.57 2.56 -27.33
N THR A 146 -8.77 3.04 -27.05
CA THR A 146 -9.91 3.03 -28.00
C THR A 146 -9.92 4.25 -28.92
N LYS A 147 -9.07 5.26 -28.67
CA LYS A 147 -8.99 6.51 -29.44
C LYS A 147 -7.72 6.58 -30.31
N PRO A 148 -7.58 5.72 -31.35
CA PRO A 148 -6.92 6.18 -32.58
C PRO A 148 -7.47 5.63 -33.92
N ALA A 149 -8.71 5.12 -34.01
CA ALA A 149 -9.26 4.67 -35.30
C ALA A 149 -10.19 5.70 -35.99
N ALA A 150 -10.91 6.52 -35.23
CA ALA A 150 -11.90 7.45 -35.79
C ALA A 150 -11.30 8.71 -36.44
N ALA A 151 -10.02 9.01 -36.22
CA ALA A 151 -9.36 10.19 -36.79
C ALA A 151 -8.71 9.92 -38.16
N VAL A 152 -8.39 8.66 -38.48
CA VAL A 152 -7.73 8.29 -39.75
C VAL A 152 -8.75 8.11 -40.89
N ASP A 153 -9.98 7.68 -40.56
CA ASP A 153 -11.05 7.48 -41.54
C ASP A 153 -11.64 8.79 -42.11
N HIS A 154 -11.44 9.92 -41.42
CA HIS A 154 -11.94 11.22 -41.89
C HIS A 154 -10.97 11.94 -42.84
N GLU A 155 -9.68 11.63 -42.78
CA GLU A 155 -8.64 12.23 -43.63
C GLU A 155 -8.44 11.42 -44.93
N ALA A 156 -8.77 10.12 -44.93
CA ALA A 156 -8.75 9.29 -46.13
C ALA A 156 -9.96 9.46 -47.06
N ARG A 157 -10.91 10.35 -46.71
CA ARG A 157 -12.16 10.59 -47.46
C ARG A 157 -12.35 12.05 -47.92
N SER A 158 -11.34 12.90 -47.78
CA SER A 158 -11.31 14.28 -48.30
C SER A 158 -10.27 14.41 -49.40
#